data_AF-A0A933W4X9-F1
#
_entry.id   AF-A0A933W4X9-F1
#
_cell.length_a   1.000
_cell.length_b   1.000
_cell.length_c   1.000
_cell.angle_alpha   90.00
_cell.angle_beta   90.00
_cell.angle_gamma   90.00
#
_symmetry.space_group_name_H-M   'P 1'
#
loop_
_entity.id
_entity.type
_entity.pdbx_description
1 polymer ?
#
loop_
_entity_poly.entity_id
_entity_poly.type
_entity_poly.pdbx_seq_one_letter_code
_entity_poly.pdbx_strand_id
1 'polypeptide(L)' 'MKGALYIVGRTMQIVGMGTVLIAFVSFFTTPDMGGMLKATGIGLVEFYIGNFIVSKTGEKVKDAAPDLKQDGGET' A
#
# COMPACT_ATOMS: atom_id res chain seq x y z
N MET A 1 21.64 -0.06 6.30
CA MET A 1 20.53 0.68 6.95
C MET A 1 19.38 1.01 6.01
N LYS A 2 19.61 1.35 4.74
CA LYS A 2 18.52 1.70 3.79
C LYS A 2 17.54 0.55 3.50
N GLY A 3 18.02 -0.69 3.37
CA GLY A 3 17.17 -1.87 3.13
C GLY A 3 16.25 -2.23 4.31
N ALA A 4 16.68 -2.02 5.56
CA ALA A 4 15.83 -2.26 6.73
C ALA A 4 14.65 -1.26 6.79
N LEU A 5 14.92 0.02 6.49
CA LEU A 5 13.86 1.03 6.38
C LEU A 5 12.89 0.73 5.22
N TYR A 6 13.40 0.20 4.11
CA TYR A 6 12.57 -0.20 2.97
C TYR A 6 11.62 -1.32 3.34
N ILE A 7 12.11 -2.37 4.01
CA ILE A 7 11.28 -3.48 4.50
C ILE A 7 10.24 -2.96 5.49
N VAL A 8 10.62 -2.12 6.45
CA VAL A 8 9.68 -1.52 7.42
C VAL A 8 8.59 -0.72 6.71
N GLY A 9 8.96 0.14 5.76
CA GLY A 9 7.99 0.92 5.01
C GLY A 9 7.06 0.05 4.15
N ARG A 10 7.59 -1.01 3.53
CA ARG A 10 6.82 -1.98 2.73
C ARG A 10 5.86 -2.79 3.58
N THR A 11 6.29 -3.24 4.75
CA THR A 11 5.43 -3.93 5.72
C THR A 11 4.32 -2.99 6.18
N MET A 12 4.62 -1.73 6.47
CA MET A 12 3.63 -0.74 6.89
C MET A 12 2.59 -0.44 5.79
N GLN A 13 3.00 -0.45 4.50
CA GLN A 13 2.08 -0.38 3.37
C GLN A 13 1.14 -1.59 3.30
N ILE A 14 1.67 -2.80 3.45
CA ILE A 14 0.88 -4.04 3.41
C ILE A 14 -0.12 -4.07 4.57
N VAL A 15 0.32 -3.68 5.78
CA VAL A 15 -0.55 -3.58 6.95
C VAL A 15 -1.66 -2.57 6.70
N GLY A 16 -1.34 -1.36 6.23
CA GLY A 16 -2.35 -0.34 5.92
C GLY A 16 -3.36 -0.80 4.86
N MET A 17 -2.92 -1.46 3.79
CA MET A 17 -3.81 -2.07 2.80
C MET A 17 -4.69 -3.17 3.40
N GLY A 18 -4.12 -4.01 4.26
CA GLY A 18 -4.85 -5.05 5.00
C GLY A 18 -5.93 -4.47 5.89
N THR A 19 -5.62 -3.40 6.64
CA THR A 19 -6.56 -2.68 7.49
C THR A 19 -7.73 -2.12 6.68
N VAL A 20 -7.47 -1.50 5.51
CA VAL A 20 -8.52 -1.00 4.61
C VAL A 20 -9.36 -2.14 4.03
N LEU A 21 -8.74 -3.26 3.65
CA LEU A 21 -9.45 -4.45 3.15
C LEU A 21 -10.36 -5.06 4.21
N ILE A 22 -9.90 -5.16 5.46
CA ILE A 22 -10.72 -5.64 6.57
C ILE A 22 -11.89 -4.69 6.82
N ALA A 23 -11.65 -3.38 6.81
CA ALA A 23 -12.72 -2.39 6.93
C ALA A 23 -13.74 -2.49 5.78
N PHE A 24 -13.27 -2.72 4.55
CA PHE A 24 -14.10 -2.91 3.38
C PHE A 24 -14.93 -4.19 3.43
N VAL A 25 -14.37 -5.31 3.87
CA VAL A 25 -15.16 -6.55 4.05
C VAL A 25 -16.16 -6.37 5.20
N SER A 26 -15.76 -5.69 6.28
CA SER A 26 -16.63 -5.41 7.42
C SER A 26 -17.82 -4.52 7.04
N PHE A 27 -17.67 -3.68 6.00
CA PHE A 27 -18.76 -2.88 5.43
C PHE A 27 -19.99 -3.70 5.05
N PHE A 28 -19.80 -4.94 4.58
CA PHE A 28 -20.91 -5.80 4.19
C PHE A 28 -21.55 -6.56 5.36
N THR A 29 -20.93 -6.56 6.53
CA THR A 29 -21.34 -7.41 7.66
C THR A 29 -21.76 -6.63 8.90
N THR A 30 -21.36 -5.36 9.03
CA THR A 30 -21.54 -4.57 10.26
C THR A 30 -22.31 -3.26 10.00
N PRO A 31 -23.32 -2.90 10.83
CA PRO A 31 -24.05 -1.64 10.70
C PRO A 31 -23.29 -0.40 11.25
N ASP A 32 -22.19 -0.59 11.98
CA ASP A 32 -21.36 0.50 12.51
C ASP A 32 -20.45 1.13 11.44
N MET A 33 -21.02 2.06 10.69
CA MET A 33 -20.30 2.87 9.69
C MET A 33 -19.23 3.77 10.33
N GLY A 34 -19.41 4.20 11.58
CA GLY A 34 -18.48 5.11 12.27
C GLY A 34 -17.17 4.41 12.63
N GLY A 35 -17.25 3.17 13.11
CA GLY A 35 -16.08 2.31 13.34
C GLY A 35 -15.29 2.04 12.06
N MET A 36 -15.99 1.81 10.95
CA MET A 36 -15.35 1.54 9.65
C MET A 36 -14.60 2.74 9.11
N LEU A 37 -15.20 3.93 9.15
CA LEU A 37 -14.55 5.17 8.71
C LEU A 37 -13.23 5.41 9.47
N LYS A 38 -13.21 5.11 10.78
CA LYS A 38 -11.99 5.17 11.59
C LYS A 38 -10.97 4.13 11.15
N ALA A 39 -11.38 2.88 10.96
CA ALA A 39 -10.50 1.80 10.51
C ALA A 39 -9.89 2.09 9.12
N THR A 40 -10.70 2.54 8.17
CA THR A 40 -10.23 2.98 6.85
C THR A 40 -9.27 4.15 6.96
N GLY A 41 -9.57 5.14 7.81
CA GLY A 41 -8.67 6.27 8.06
C GLY A 41 -7.32 5.83 8.63
N ILE A 42 -7.31 4.92 9.60
CA ILE A 42 -6.08 4.35 10.18
C ILE A 42 -5.28 3.63 9.09
N GLY A 43 -5.91 2.75 8.31
CA GLY A 43 -5.22 2.01 7.26
C GLY A 43 -4.63 2.91 6.16
N LEU A 44 -5.32 3.99 5.80
CA LEU A 44 -4.80 5.00 4.87
C LEU A 44 -3.58 5.75 5.44
N VAL A 45 -3.60 6.08 6.74
CA VAL A 45 -2.46 6.73 7.41
C VAL A 45 -1.26 5.78 7.45
N GLU A 46 -1.46 4.51 7.82
CA GLU A 46 -0.41 3.48 7.82
C GLU A 46 0.20 3.31 6.43
N PHE A 47 -0.64 3.25 5.40
CA PHE A 47 -0.20 3.15 4.01
C PHE A 47 0.62 4.38 3.58
N TYR A 48 0.16 5.58 3.95
CA TYR A 48 0.83 6.83 3.60
C TYR A 48 2.19 6.96 4.30
N ILE A 49 2.27 6.65 5.59
CA ILE A 49 3.53 6.65 6.35
C ILE A 49 4.50 5.62 5.77
N GLY A 50 4.02 4.42 5.46
CA GLY A 50 4.83 3.39 4.78
C GLY A 50 5.38 3.89 3.45
N ASN A 51 4.56 4.54 2.63
CA ASN A 51 4.98 5.14 1.37
C ASN A 51 5.98 6.29 1.54
N PHE A 52 5.81 7.12 2.56
CA PHE A 52 6.75 8.19 2.89
C PHE A 52 8.13 7.61 3.26
N ILE A 53 8.16 6.57 4.10
CA ILE A 53 9.40 5.89 4.51
C ILE A 53 10.09 5.25 3.30
N VAL A 54 9.34 4.54 2.44
CA VAL A 54 9.88 3.95 1.19
C VAL A 54 10.39 5.02 0.23
N SER A 55 9.69 6.15 0.09
CA SER A 55 10.14 7.25 -0.78
C SER A 55 11.47 7.86 -0.32
N LYS A 56 11.74 7.84 1.00
CA LYS A 56 12.97 8.35 1.62
C LYS A 56 14.15 7.39 1.52
N THR A 57 13.94 6.09 1.26
CA THR A 57 15.06 5.15 1.09
C THR A 57 15.70 5.24 -0.30
N GLY A 58 15.05 5.89 -1.26
CA GLY A 58 15.55 6.05 -2.63
C GLY A 58 15.51 4.76 -3.44
N GLU A 59 14.93 3.69 -2.90
CA GLU A 59 14.68 2.43 -3.59
C GLU A 59 13.44 2.65 -4.46
N LYS A 60 13.65 3.33 -5.61
CA LYS A 60 12.66 3.34 -6.68
C LYS A 60 12.34 1.89 -6.97
N VAL A 61 11.08 1.53 -6.78
CA VAL A 61 10.47 0.26 -7.18
C VAL A 61 11.03 -0.14 -8.55
N LYS A 62 12.03 -1.02 -8.56
CA LYS A 62 12.48 -1.73 -9.77
C LYS A 62 11.60 -2.94 -10.06
N ASP A 63 10.62 -3.22 -9.19
CA ASP A 63 9.86 -4.47 -9.22
C ASP A 63 8.38 -4.29 -9.65
N ALA A 64 8.02 -3.18 -10.31
CA ALA A 64 6.67 -2.99 -10.86
C ALA A 64 6.64 -2.86 -12.39
N ALA A 65 7.65 -3.40 -13.08
CA ALA A 65 7.56 -3.70 -14.51
C ALA A 65 8.59 -4.77 -14.88
N PRO A 66 8.33 -6.07 -14.64
CA PRO A 66 8.90 -7.07 -15.52
C PRO A 66 8.32 -6.81 -16.92
N ASP A 67 9.17 -6.30 -17.82
CA ASP A 67 9.06 -6.42 -19.28
C ASP A 67 7.65 -6.37 -19.88
N LEU A 68 6.99 -5.21 -19.84
CA LEU A 68 6.14 -4.85 -20.98
C LEU A 68 7.02 -4.10 -21.97
N LYS A 69 7.80 -4.88 -22.74
CA LYS A 69 8.15 -4.44 -24.09
C LYS A 69 6.81 -4.19 -24.79
N GLN A 70 6.43 -2.92 -24.90
CA GLN A 70 5.65 -2.48 -26.05
C GLN A 70 6.50 -2.80 -27.26
N ASP A 71 6.30 -4.00 -27.82
CA ASP A 71 6.67 -4.29 -29.18
C ASP A 71 5.76 -3.42 -30.05
N GLY A 72 6.26 -2.22 -30.34
CA GLY A 72 5.79 -1.43 -31.47
C GLY A 72 6.10 -2.21 -32.73
N GLY A 73 5.14 -3.02 -33.17
CA GLY A 73 5.08 -3.55 -34.51
C GLY A 73 4.24 -2.61 -35.38
N GLU A 74 4.82 -1.47 -35.77
CA GLU A 74 4.49 -0.86 -37.04
C GLU A 74 5.10 -1.72 -38.14
N THR A 75 4.26 -2.49 -38.85
CA THR A 75 4.19 -2.62 -40.33
C THR A 75 3.19 -3.71 -40.69
#